data_AF-A0A1S2PQB5-F1
#
_entry.id   AF-A0A1S2PQB5-F1
#
_cell.length_a   1.000
_cell.length_b   1.000
_cell.length_c   1.000
_cell.angle_alpha   90.00
_cell.angle_beta   90.00
_cell.angle_gamma   90.00
#
_symmetry.space_group_name_H-M   'P 1'
#
loop_
_entity.id
_entity.type
_entity.pdbx_description
1 polymer ?
#
loop_
_entity_poly.entity_id
_entity_poly.type
_entity_poly.pdbx_seq_one_letter_code
_entity_poly.pdbx_strand_id
1 'polypeptide(L)'
;MAICFELVVNFGDDAEAAQTAARIDPKPRVLRAGAHRIPLHRPMLAKVGSYIELSILPVAVSWGCGLDGSLPRFELTAAELTELGNQLYELLAQFHGYVAAKVGWDPESLVNPTELRREWSDELNIGSIHGLVLCEELHAELDLSSDYEVFQPGYRWIPYRGEDLTGD
;
A
#
# COMPACT_ATOMS: atom_id res chain seq x y z
N MET A 1 12.40 -9.26 -13.40
CA MET A 1 11.97 -8.42 -12.27
C MET A 1 10.54 -8.02 -12.56
N ALA A 2 9.65 -8.20 -11.60
CA ALA A 2 8.28 -7.67 -11.71
C ALA A 2 8.27 -6.27 -11.07
N ILE A 3 7.43 -5.39 -11.58
CA ILE A 3 7.15 -4.07 -11.03
C ILE A 3 5.63 -3.98 -10.91
N CYS A 4 5.12 -3.85 -9.69
CA CYS A 4 3.70 -3.95 -9.37
C CYS A 4 3.22 -2.65 -8.73
N PHE A 5 2.11 -2.11 -9.23
CA PHE A 5 1.37 -1.09 -8.49
C PHE A 5 0.43 -1.80 -7.54
N GLU A 6 0.59 -1.61 -6.24
CA GLU A 6 -0.18 -2.37 -5.25
C GLU A 6 -0.35 -1.65 -3.93
N LEU A 7 -1.31 -2.14 -3.14
CA LEU A 7 -1.40 -1.88 -1.71
C LEU A 7 -0.67 -3.01 -0.97
N VAL A 8 0.35 -2.66 -0.21
CA VAL A 8 1.04 -3.57 0.70
C VAL A 8 0.71 -3.20 2.14
N VAL A 9 0.39 -4.20 2.95
CA VAL A 9 0.02 -4.06 4.35
C VAL A 9 0.83 -5.02 5.20
N ASN A 10 1.59 -4.49 6.15
CA ASN A 10 2.35 -5.25 7.13
C ASN A 10 1.53 -5.42 8.42
N PHE A 11 1.19 -6.65 8.79
CA PHE A 11 0.43 -7.00 9.99
C PHE A 11 1.28 -7.35 11.21
N GLY A 12 2.61 -7.23 11.12
CA GLY A 12 3.49 -7.74 12.17
C GLY A 12 3.25 -9.24 12.36
N ASP A 13 2.98 -9.66 13.60
CA ASP A 13 2.63 -11.04 13.94
C ASP A 13 1.12 -11.30 14.10
N ASP A 14 0.26 -10.31 13.82
CA ASP A 14 -1.20 -10.44 13.93
C ASP A 14 -1.80 -11.23 12.76
N ALA A 15 -1.74 -12.56 12.89
CA ALA A 15 -2.27 -13.49 11.90
C ALA A 15 -3.80 -13.43 11.76
N GLU A 16 -4.52 -13.01 12.81
CA GLU A 16 -5.99 -12.94 12.79
C GLU A 16 -6.45 -11.73 11.98
N ALA A 17 -5.85 -10.57 12.23
CA ALA A 17 -6.08 -9.36 11.47
C ALA A 17 -5.74 -9.56 9.99
N ALA A 18 -4.58 -10.16 9.69
CA ALA A 18 -4.16 -10.44 8.32
C ALA A 18 -5.16 -11.36 7.58
N GLN A 19 -5.62 -12.42 8.24
CA GLN A 19 -6.63 -13.32 7.66
C GLN A 19 -7.98 -12.64 7.48
N THR A 20 -8.38 -11.77 8.41
CA THR A 20 -9.62 -11.02 8.32
C THR A 20 -9.57 -10.08 7.13
N ALA A 21 -8.49 -9.31 6.97
CA ALA A 21 -8.27 -8.43 5.84
C ALA A 21 -8.28 -9.19 4.50
N ALA A 22 -7.63 -10.36 4.42
CA ALA A 22 -7.63 -11.18 3.21
C ALA A 22 -9.00 -11.75 2.83
N ARG A 23 -9.95 -11.80 3.77
CA ARG A 23 -11.33 -12.27 3.56
C ARG A 23 -12.31 -11.16 3.27
N ILE A 24 -11.95 -9.88 3.48
CA ILE A 24 -12.79 -8.76 3.08
C ILE A 24 -12.99 -8.91 1.57
N ASP A 25 -14.24 -9.15 1.16
CA ASP A 25 -14.62 -9.20 -0.26
C ASP A 25 -14.80 -7.74 -0.70
N PRO A 26 -13.83 -7.15 -1.42
CA PRO A 26 -13.96 -5.76 -1.84
C PRO A 26 -15.09 -5.70 -2.86
N LYS A 27 -16.26 -5.19 -2.46
CA LYS A 27 -17.39 -4.97 -3.36
C LYS A 27 -17.51 -3.48 -3.72
N PRO A 28 -17.51 -3.13 -5.03
CA PRO A 28 -17.24 -3.97 -6.19
C PRO A 28 -15.73 -4.12 -6.44
N ARG A 29 -15.31 -5.32 -6.88
CA ARG A 29 -13.93 -5.73 -7.23
C ARG A 29 -13.23 -4.94 -8.33
N VAL A 30 -13.78 -3.79 -8.71
CA VAL A 30 -13.41 -3.07 -9.91
C VAL A 30 -13.21 -1.63 -9.53
N LEU A 31 -11.95 -1.24 -9.43
CA LEU A 31 -11.54 0.14 -9.24
C LEU A 31 -11.71 0.91 -10.54
N ARG A 32 -11.87 2.23 -10.43
CA ARG A 32 -11.96 3.14 -11.58
C ARG A 32 -10.68 3.94 -11.71
N ALA A 33 -10.22 4.12 -12.93
CA ALA A 33 -9.10 5.01 -13.23
C ALA A 33 -9.43 5.65 -14.58
N GLY A 34 -9.90 6.89 -14.57
CA GLY A 34 -10.46 7.53 -15.75
C GLY A 34 -11.61 6.71 -16.37
N ALA A 35 -11.45 6.31 -17.62
CA ALA A 35 -12.42 5.46 -18.32
C ALA A 35 -12.27 3.96 -18.02
N HIS A 36 -11.20 3.56 -17.34
CA HIS A 36 -10.86 2.17 -17.10
C HIS A 36 -11.64 1.58 -15.92
N ARG A 37 -11.90 0.28 -16.03
CA ARG A 37 -12.51 -0.56 -15.00
C ARG A 37 -11.53 -1.68 -14.68
N ILE A 38 -10.82 -1.53 -13.57
CA ILE A 38 -9.65 -2.34 -13.25
C ILE A 38 -10.03 -3.32 -12.15
N PRO A 39 -10.10 -4.63 -12.45
CA PRO A 39 -10.38 -5.61 -11.41
C PRO A 39 -9.21 -5.72 -10.43
N LEU A 40 -9.48 -6.17 -9.20
CA LEU A 40 -8.44 -6.57 -8.25
C LEU A 40 -8.19 -8.07 -8.32
N HIS A 41 -6.92 -8.47 -8.17
CA HIS A 41 -6.56 -9.85 -7.82
C HIS A 41 -7.10 -10.21 -6.45
N ARG A 42 -7.11 -11.51 -6.13
CA ARG A 42 -7.39 -11.93 -4.75
C ARG A 42 -6.25 -11.42 -3.85
N PRO A 43 -6.56 -10.88 -2.65
CA PRO A 43 -5.52 -10.51 -1.70
C PRO A 43 -4.58 -11.68 -1.42
N MET A 44 -3.28 -11.42 -1.42
CA MET A 44 -2.23 -12.41 -1.26
C MET A 44 -1.57 -12.24 0.09
N LEU A 45 -1.61 -13.28 0.91
CA LEU A 45 -0.90 -13.31 2.19
C LEU A 45 0.45 -14.01 2.00
N ALA A 46 1.49 -13.40 2.55
CA ALA A 46 2.83 -13.97 2.64
C ALA A 46 3.41 -13.78 4.04
N LYS A 47 4.37 -14.63 4.42
CA LYS A 47 5.21 -14.39 5.58
C LYS A 47 6.55 -13.85 5.07
N VAL A 48 6.87 -12.60 5.40
CA VAL A 48 8.09 -11.91 4.97
C VAL A 48 8.99 -11.74 6.19
N GLY A 49 10.01 -12.58 6.29
CA GLY A 49 10.88 -12.63 7.46
C GLY A 49 10.08 -12.91 8.75
N SER A 50 9.97 -11.88 9.60
CA SER A 50 9.29 -11.95 10.89
C SER A 50 7.82 -11.54 10.86
N TYR A 51 7.33 -10.92 9.78
CA TYR A 51 5.97 -10.37 9.73
C TYR A 51 5.11 -11.03 8.66
N ILE A 52 3.80 -10.79 8.77
CA ILE A 52 2.78 -11.22 7.81
C ILE A 52 2.44 -10.01 6.94
N GLU A 53 2.51 -10.22 5.63
CA GLU A 53 2.23 -9.20 4.62
C GLU A 53 0.99 -9.58 3.82
N LEU A 54 0.18 -8.58 3.50
CA LEU A 54 -0.93 -8.69 2.56
C LEU A 54 -0.66 -7.76 1.37
N SER A 55 -0.68 -8.33 0.16
CA SER A 55 -0.62 -7.60 -1.10
C SER A 55 -1.98 -7.60 -1.79
N ILE A 56 -2.41 -6.43 -2.27
CA ILE A 56 -3.63 -6.26 -3.08
C ILE A 56 -3.25 -5.54 -4.37
N LEU A 57 -3.35 -6.27 -5.48
CA LEU A 57 -2.88 -5.84 -6.79
C LEU A 57 -4.04 -5.59 -7.75
N PRO A 58 -4.12 -4.42 -8.40
CA PRO A 58 -4.95 -4.21 -9.58
C PRO A 58 -4.45 -5.05 -10.77
N VAL A 59 -5.38 -5.69 -11.46
CA VAL A 59 -5.10 -6.55 -12.61
C VAL A 59 -4.54 -5.73 -13.77
N ALA A 60 -3.45 -6.21 -14.35
CA ALA A 60 -2.78 -5.61 -15.51
C ALA A 60 -2.26 -4.17 -15.32
N VAL A 61 -2.05 -3.75 -14.07
CA VAL A 61 -1.35 -2.51 -13.70
C VAL A 61 0.03 -2.86 -13.11
N SER A 62 0.82 -3.56 -13.91
CA SER A 62 2.13 -4.08 -13.53
C SER A 62 2.95 -4.48 -14.75
N TRP A 63 4.27 -4.56 -14.61
CA TRP A 63 5.18 -5.12 -15.60
C TRP A 63 5.83 -6.40 -15.08
N GLY A 64 5.81 -7.46 -15.88
CA GLY A 64 6.46 -8.73 -15.51
C GLY A 64 5.78 -9.52 -14.38
N CYS A 65 4.64 -9.07 -13.86
CA CYS A 65 3.87 -9.81 -12.85
C CYS A 65 3.26 -11.09 -13.45
N GLY A 66 3.62 -12.24 -12.90
CA GLY A 66 3.14 -13.55 -13.34
C GLY A 66 1.63 -13.75 -13.17
N LEU A 67 0.99 -13.04 -12.24
CA LEU A 67 -0.45 -13.14 -11.98
C LEU A 67 -1.29 -12.69 -13.17
N ASP A 68 -0.80 -11.72 -13.92
CA ASP A 68 -1.48 -11.17 -15.09
C ASP A 68 -1.19 -11.95 -16.38
N GLY A 69 -0.21 -12.86 -16.36
CA GLY A 69 0.19 -13.66 -17.52
C GLY A 69 0.44 -12.79 -18.77
N SER A 70 -0.27 -13.11 -19.85
CA SER A 70 -0.18 -12.39 -21.13
C SER A 70 -1.23 -11.30 -21.33
N LEU A 71 -1.92 -10.85 -20.27
CA LEU A 71 -2.89 -9.76 -20.38
C LEU A 71 -2.20 -8.47 -20.86
N PRO A 72 -2.86 -7.70 -21.75
CA PRO A 72 -2.38 -6.38 -22.13
C PRO A 72 -2.43 -5.45 -20.91
N ARG A 73 -1.43 -4.58 -20.78
CA ARG A 73 -1.30 -3.66 -19.64
C ARG A 73 -2.11 -2.41 -19.86
N PHE A 74 -2.68 -1.89 -18.79
CA PHE A 74 -3.29 -0.56 -18.82
C PHE A 74 -2.16 0.49 -18.87
N GLU A 75 -2.18 1.32 -19.89
CA GLU A 75 -1.34 2.51 -19.97
C GLU A 75 -2.04 3.65 -19.24
N LEU A 76 -1.91 3.67 -17.91
CA LEU A 76 -2.54 4.67 -17.06
C LEU A 76 -1.67 5.92 -16.98
N THR A 77 -2.32 7.09 -17.01
CA THR A 77 -1.69 8.36 -16.67
C THR A 77 -1.44 8.47 -15.16
N ALA A 78 -0.58 9.39 -14.74
CA ALA A 78 -0.36 9.70 -13.32
C ALA A 78 -1.67 10.06 -12.57
N ALA A 79 -2.57 10.79 -13.22
CA ALA A 79 -3.88 11.11 -12.65
C ALA A 79 -4.73 9.85 -12.44
N GLU A 80 -4.74 8.94 -13.40
CA GLU A 80 -5.46 7.66 -13.31
C GLU A 80 -4.86 6.72 -12.26
N LEU A 81 -3.53 6.68 -12.14
CA LEU A 81 -2.86 5.96 -11.05
C LEU A 81 -3.18 6.59 -9.69
N THR A 82 -3.26 7.92 -9.60
CA THR A 82 -3.66 8.63 -8.38
C THR A 82 -5.10 8.28 -7.97
N GLU A 83 -6.04 8.23 -8.92
CA GLU A 83 -7.42 7.78 -8.67
C GLU A 83 -7.46 6.34 -8.16
N LEU A 84 -6.64 5.46 -8.77
CA LEU A 84 -6.51 4.07 -8.36
C LEU A 84 -5.94 3.96 -6.95
N GLY A 85 -4.90 4.72 -6.64
CA GLY A 85 -4.24 4.75 -5.34
C GLY A 85 -5.17 5.23 -4.22
N ASN A 86 -5.95 6.28 -4.46
CA ASN A 86 -6.96 6.76 -3.50
C ASN A 86 -7.98 5.67 -3.15
N GLN A 87 -8.50 4.93 -4.13
CA GLN A 87 -9.42 3.82 -3.88
C GLN A 87 -8.77 2.65 -3.12
N LEU A 88 -7.47 2.43 -3.30
CA LEU A 88 -6.73 1.44 -2.49
C LEU A 88 -6.58 1.91 -1.04
N TYR A 89 -6.38 3.20 -0.77
CA TYR A 89 -6.44 3.74 0.59
C TYR A 89 -7.85 3.70 1.20
N GLU A 90 -8.90 3.91 0.41
CA GLU A 90 -10.29 3.69 0.86
C GLU A 90 -10.55 2.23 1.26
N LEU A 91 -9.91 1.28 0.60
CA LEU A 91 -9.94 -0.13 1.00
C LEU A 91 -9.14 -0.35 2.30
N LEU A 92 -7.95 0.22 2.41
CA LEU A 92 -7.11 0.13 3.61
C LEU A 92 -7.82 0.67 4.87
N ALA A 93 -8.65 1.70 4.73
CA ALA A 93 -9.43 2.27 5.83
C ALA A 93 -10.46 1.29 6.46
N GLN A 94 -10.64 0.10 5.87
CA GLN A 94 -11.48 -0.97 6.44
C GLN A 94 -10.65 -2.01 7.21
N PHE A 95 -9.32 -1.92 7.16
CA PHE A 95 -8.41 -2.86 7.81
C PHE A 95 -8.03 -2.34 9.20
N HIS A 96 -7.73 -3.28 10.09
CA HIS A 96 -7.28 -3.03 11.45
C HIS A 96 -6.22 -4.06 11.82
N GLY A 97 -5.44 -3.80 12.87
CA GLY A 97 -4.39 -4.70 13.35
C GLY A 97 -3.11 -4.71 12.49
N TYR A 98 -3.03 -3.86 11.46
CA TYR A 98 -1.78 -3.67 10.72
C TYR A 98 -0.85 -2.68 11.43
N VAL A 99 0.45 -2.79 11.14
CA VAL A 99 1.54 -1.98 11.67
C VAL A 99 1.93 -0.86 10.71
N ALA A 100 2.02 -1.19 9.41
CA ALA A 100 2.35 -0.23 8.36
C ALA A 100 1.63 -0.62 7.06
N ALA A 101 1.35 0.36 6.21
CA ALA A 101 0.79 0.13 4.89
C ALA A 101 1.18 1.24 3.91
N LYS A 102 1.26 0.90 2.63
CA LYS A 102 1.50 1.87 1.56
C LYS A 102 0.95 1.38 0.23
N VAL A 103 0.46 2.32 -0.55
CA VAL A 103 0.17 2.15 -1.98
C VAL A 103 1.30 2.78 -2.80
N GLY A 104 1.69 2.11 -3.88
CA GLY A 104 2.63 2.63 -4.86
C GLY A 104 3.20 1.53 -5.75
N TRP A 105 4.24 1.88 -6.50
CA TRP A 105 5.08 0.93 -7.24
C TRP A 105 6.10 0.30 -6.30
N ASP A 106 6.08 -1.03 -6.19
CA ASP A 106 6.96 -1.86 -5.34
C ASP A 106 7.19 -1.26 -3.93
N PRO A 107 6.13 -1.04 -3.12
CA PRO A 107 6.23 -0.32 -1.86
C PRO A 107 6.67 -1.22 -0.67
N GLU A 108 7.09 -2.47 -0.90
CA GLU A 108 7.37 -3.47 0.15
C GLU A 108 8.44 -3.00 1.15
N SER A 109 9.48 -2.30 0.67
CA SER A 109 10.54 -1.76 1.54
C SER A 109 10.04 -0.68 2.50
N LEU A 110 8.99 0.04 2.10
CA LEU A 110 8.41 1.15 2.83
C LEU A 110 7.38 0.72 3.87
N VAL A 111 7.07 -0.57 3.99
CA VAL A 111 6.22 -1.12 5.06
C VAL A 111 6.99 -1.96 6.06
N ASN A 112 8.29 -2.14 5.87
CA ASN A 112 9.15 -2.87 6.79
C ASN A 112 9.72 -1.93 7.87
N PRO A 113 9.35 -2.07 9.17
CA PRO A 113 9.84 -1.18 10.23
C PRO A 113 11.36 -1.14 10.38
N THR A 114 12.05 -2.22 10.00
CA THR A 114 13.52 -2.27 10.05
C THR A 114 14.15 -1.43 8.96
N GLU A 115 13.61 -1.51 7.73
CA GLU A 115 14.09 -0.72 6.58
C GLU A 115 13.70 0.75 6.75
N LEU A 116 12.46 1.02 7.15
CA LEU A 116 12.01 2.37 7.51
C LEU A 116 12.98 3.08 8.46
N ARG A 117 13.41 2.40 9.53
CA ARG A 117 14.35 2.96 10.51
C ARG A 117 15.77 3.14 9.96
N ARG A 118 16.23 2.29 9.05
CA ARG A 118 17.64 2.22 8.63
C ARG A 118 17.93 2.97 7.34
N GLU A 119 17.00 2.92 6.40
CA GLU A 119 17.19 3.32 5.00
C GLU A 119 16.34 4.53 4.64
N TRP A 120 15.25 4.79 5.38
CA TRP A 120 14.29 5.85 5.07
C TRP A 120 14.08 6.84 6.22
N SER A 121 14.99 6.87 7.20
CA SER A 121 14.83 7.70 8.40
C SER A 121 14.74 9.19 8.08
N ASP A 122 15.50 9.66 7.09
CA ASP A 122 15.53 11.08 6.73
C ASP A 122 14.22 11.49 6.07
N GLU A 123 13.73 10.68 5.13
CA GLU A 123 12.45 10.86 4.42
C GLU A 123 11.25 10.77 5.38
N LEU A 124 11.29 9.86 6.36
CA LEU A 124 10.30 9.75 7.41
C LEU A 124 10.23 11.02 8.27
N ASN A 125 11.39 11.57 8.65
CA ASN A 125 11.49 12.75 9.50
C ASN A 125 10.98 14.01 8.81
N ILE A 126 11.22 14.16 7.51
CA ILE A 126 10.73 15.30 6.73
C ILE A 126 9.33 15.06 6.12
N GLY A 127 8.74 13.89 6.34
CA GLY A 127 7.39 13.56 5.86
C GLY A 127 7.26 13.47 4.34
N SER A 128 8.32 13.03 3.63
CA SER A 128 8.33 12.96 2.16
C SER A 128 7.79 11.65 1.59
N ILE A 129 7.56 10.64 2.43
CA ILE A 129 7.01 9.33 2.00
C ILE A 129 5.48 9.39 1.91
N HIS A 130 4.97 10.11 0.91
CA HIS A 130 3.53 10.32 0.74
C HIS A 130 2.74 9.00 0.66
N GLY A 131 1.64 8.94 1.40
CA GLY A 131 0.76 7.78 1.51
C GLY A 131 1.23 6.71 2.50
N LEU A 132 2.38 6.86 3.17
CA LEU A 132 2.77 5.93 4.23
C LEU A 132 1.80 6.03 5.41
N VAL A 133 1.21 4.90 5.79
CA VAL A 133 0.34 4.76 6.96
C VAL A 133 1.04 3.90 8.00
N LEU A 134 1.06 4.36 9.25
CA LEU A 134 1.66 3.67 10.40
C LEU A 134 0.64 3.54 11.52
N CYS A 135 0.68 2.46 12.29
CA CYS A 135 -0.02 2.42 13.57
C CYS A 135 0.62 3.42 14.56
N GLU A 136 -0.16 3.90 15.53
CA GLU A 136 0.30 4.90 16.50
C GLU A 136 1.47 4.40 17.35
N GLU A 137 1.53 3.10 17.66
CA GLU A 137 2.65 2.51 18.39
C GLU A 137 3.96 2.61 17.60
N LEU A 138 3.96 2.21 16.32
CA LEU A 138 5.16 2.30 15.49
C LEU A 138 5.56 3.75 15.22
N HIS A 139 4.58 4.63 14.99
CA HIS A 139 4.84 6.06 14.83
C HIS A 139 5.55 6.64 16.07
N ALA A 140 5.13 6.26 17.28
CA ALA A 140 5.77 6.67 18.52
C ALA A 140 7.16 6.04 18.71
N GLU A 141 7.34 4.77 18.36
CA GLU A 141 8.64 4.08 18.43
C GLU A 141 9.70 4.66 17.50
N LEU A 142 9.29 5.25 16.39
CA LEU A 142 10.17 5.91 15.42
C LEU A 142 10.48 7.38 15.79
N ASP A 143 9.89 7.92 16.86
CA ASP A 143 10.06 9.31 17.33
C ASP A 143 9.79 10.35 16.23
N LEU A 144 8.76 10.09 15.41
CA LEU A 144 8.43 10.92 14.25
C LEU A 144 7.65 12.18 14.64
N SER A 145 7.79 13.23 13.83
CA SER A 145 7.09 14.51 14.00
C SER A 145 5.57 14.32 14.12
N SER A 146 4.91 15.20 14.86
CA SER A 146 3.44 15.22 14.98
C SER A 146 2.71 15.70 13.72
N ASP A 147 3.42 16.00 12.63
CA ASP A 147 2.84 16.49 11.37
C ASP A 147 2.09 15.40 10.58
N TYR A 148 2.15 14.14 11.02
CA TYR A 148 1.35 13.07 10.44
C TYR A 148 -0.14 13.26 10.78
N GLU A 149 -0.98 13.19 9.76
CA GLU A 149 -2.42 13.31 9.92
C GLU A 149 -3.03 12.03 10.48
N VAL A 150 -4.25 12.10 11.00
CA VAL A 150 -5.02 10.91 11.36
C VAL A 150 -5.51 10.25 10.06
N PHE A 151 -5.15 8.99 9.85
CA PHE A 151 -5.72 8.19 8.75
C PHE A 151 -7.07 7.59 9.16
N GLN A 152 -7.07 6.92 10.30
CA GLN A 152 -8.24 6.38 11.01
C GLN A 152 -7.86 6.19 12.49
N PRO A 153 -8.78 5.87 13.42
CA PRO A 153 -8.43 5.63 14.81
C PRO A 153 -7.32 4.58 14.97
N GLY A 154 -6.25 4.91 15.69
CA GLY A 154 -5.07 4.06 15.88
C GLY A 154 -4.02 4.15 14.77
N TYR A 155 -4.22 5.00 13.75
CA TYR A 155 -3.34 5.13 12.59
C TYR A 155 -3.03 6.57 12.21
N ARG A 156 -1.76 6.80 11.87
CA ARG A 156 -1.24 8.08 11.38
C ARG A 156 -0.70 7.90 9.97
N TRP A 157 -0.76 8.95 9.17
CA TRP A 157 -0.22 8.89 7.81
C TRP A 157 0.33 10.22 7.32
N ILE A 158 1.19 10.14 6.31
CA ILE A 158 1.51 11.26 5.45
C ILE A 158 0.48 11.25 4.31
N PRO A 159 -0.35 12.30 4.15
CA PRO A 159 -1.36 12.33 3.11
C PRO A 159 -0.78 12.01 1.73
N TYR A 160 -1.45 11.12 1.02
CA TYR A 160 -1.09 10.73 -0.33
C TYR A 160 -1.29 11.90 -1.30
N ARG A 161 -0.26 12.22 -2.10
CA ARG A 161 -0.28 13.36 -3.04
C ARG A 161 -0.48 12.96 -4.50
N GLY A 162 -0.64 11.66 -4.76
CA GLY A 162 -0.72 11.11 -6.10
C GLY A 162 0.59 10.51 -6.59
N GLU A 163 0.52 9.87 -7.75
CA GLU A 163 1.70 9.39 -8.47
C GLU A 163 2.25 10.50 -9.37
N ASP A 164 3.57 10.63 -9.41
CA ASP A 164 4.26 11.49 -10.37
C ASP A 164 4.60 10.70 -11.64
N LEU A 165 4.61 11.37 -12.80
CA LEU A 165 5.02 10.77 -14.08
C LEU A 165 6.52 10.44 -14.15
N THR A 166 7.30 10.82 -13.14
CA THR A 166 8.76 10.68 -13.15
C THR A 166 9.18 9.28 -12.71
N GLY A 167 9.01 8.33 -13.62
CA GLY A 167 9.98 7.25 -13.78
C GLY A 167 10.98 7.70 -14.85
N ASP A 168 12.09 8.29 -14.42
CA ASP A 168 13.34 8.44 -15.18
C ASP A 168 14.53 8.23 -14.23
#